data_AF-A0A315WZ31-F1
#
_entry.id   AF-A0A315WZ31-F1
#
_cell.length_a   1.000
_cell.length_b   1.000
_cell.length_c   1.000
_cell.angle_alpha   90.00
_cell.angle_beta   90.00
_cell.angle_gamma   90.00
#
_symmetry.space_group_name_H-M   'P 1'
#
loop_
_entity.id
_entity.type
_entity.pdbx_description
1 polymer ?
#
loop_
_entity_poly.entity_id
_entity_poly.type
_entity_poly.pdbx_seq_one_letter_code
_entity_poly.pdbx_strand_id
1 'polypeptide(L)'
;SKKTVPCIMNNHNKKLTRQDFERFKGEKSTKKFEQIIKDLGFKGNIKKLFFPNISIKAVEFRSQVTIEHIINIGLQDIELADFIGKTK
;
A
#
# COMPACT_ATOMS: atom_id res chain seq x y z
N SER A 1 14.39 -1.87 8.11
CA SER A 1 13.33 -2.33 7.18
C SER A 1 12.38 -3.41 7.71
N LYS A 2 12.67 -4.19 8.76
CA LYS A 2 11.83 -5.37 9.11
C LYS A 2 10.52 -5.09 9.89
N LYS A 3 10.32 -3.89 10.47
CA LYS A 3 9.13 -3.54 11.30
C LYS A 3 8.03 -2.74 10.59
N THR A 4 8.28 -2.29 9.36
CA THR A 4 7.35 -1.40 8.64
C THR A 4 6.21 -2.17 7.95
N VAL A 5 6.48 -3.41 7.51
CA VAL A 5 5.48 -4.29 6.87
C VAL A 5 4.35 -4.70 7.83
N PRO A 6 4.64 -5.15 9.08
CA PRO A 6 3.58 -5.52 10.02
C PRO A 6 2.69 -4.35 10.43
N CYS A 7 3.23 -3.12 10.48
CA CYS A 7 2.45 -1.91 10.80
C CYS A 7 1.35 -1.64 9.77
N ILE A 8 1.71 -1.71 8.49
CA ILE A 8 0.79 -1.47 7.38
C ILE A 8 -0.25 -2.59 7.32
N MET A 9 0.19 -3.84 7.42
CA MET A 9 -0.69 -4.99 7.38
C MET A 9 -1.61 -5.04 8.62
N ASN A 10 -1.16 -4.75 9.83
CA ASN A 10 -2.06 -4.85 11.00
C ASN A 10 -3.06 -3.67 11.13
N ASN A 11 -2.97 -2.64 10.27
CA ASN A 11 -3.85 -1.47 10.28
C ASN A 11 -4.57 -1.28 8.95
N HIS A 12 -5.09 -2.38 8.42
CA HIS A 12 -5.91 -2.41 7.22
C HIS A 12 -7.09 -1.43 7.27
N ASN A 13 -7.34 -0.75 6.14
CA ASN A 13 -8.40 0.23 5.91
C ASN A 13 -8.38 1.42 6.90
N LYS A 14 -7.25 1.63 7.59
CA LYS A 14 -7.04 2.79 8.46
C LYS A 14 -6.07 3.76 7.80
N LYS A 15 -6.33 5.04 8.04
CA LYS A 15 -5.40 6.11 7.73
C LYS A 15 -4.23 6.02 8.71
N LEU A 16 -3.05 5.71 8.20
CA LEU A 16 -1.80 5.72 8.95
C LEU A 16 -1.09 7.06 8.73
N THR A 17 -0.82 7.75 9.82
CA THR A 17 -0.06 9.00 9.82
C THR A 17 1.44 8.71 9.95
N ARG A 18 2.26 9.73 9.70
CA ARG A 18 3.72 9.60 9.89
C ARG A 18 4.08 9.25 11.33
N GLN A 19 3.35 9.82 12.30
CA GLN A 19 3.57 9.54 13.72
C GLN A 19 3.31 8.07 14.05
N ASP A 20 2.28 7.47 13.45
CA ASP A 20 2.00 6.04 13.64
C ASP A 20 3.19 5.20 13.16
N PHE A 21 3.68 5.47 11.96
CA PHE A 21 4.85 4.77 11.41
C PHE A 21 6.09 4.93 12.27
N GLU A 22 6.38 6.13 12.76
CA GLU A 22 7.53 6.40 13.63
C GLU A 22 7.39 5.67 14.97
N ARG A 23 6.18 5.63 15.53
CA ARG A 23 5.86 4.88 16.75
C ARG A 23 6.08 3.37 16.56
N PHE A 24 5.64 2.80 15.44
CA PHE A 24 5.84 1.37 15.15
C PHE A 24 7.30 1.01 14.84
N LYS A 25 8.03 1.91 14.17
CA LYS A 25 9.43 1.70 13.80
C LYS A 25 10.37 1.91 15.01
N GLY A 26 9.96 2.74 15.96
CA GLY A 26 10.77 3.17 17.10
C GLY A 26 11.83 4.21 16.73
N GLU A 27 11.75 4.79 15.53
CA GLU A 27 12.69 5.79 15.02
C GLU A 27 11.99 6.75 14.06
N LYS A 28 12.48 7.99 13.98
CA LYS A 28 11.96 8.98 13.03
C LYS A 28 12.20 8.50 11.60
N SER A 29 11.18 8.64 10.75
CA SER A 29 11.32 8.29 9.34
C SER A 29 11.63 9.56 8.56
N THR A 30 12.75 9.63 7.86
CA THR A 30 13.06 10.73 6.92
C THR A 30 12.48 10.48 5.52
N LYS A 31 12.10 9.22 5.22
CA LYS A 31 11.56 8.80 3.93
C LYS A 31 10.11 9.25 3.77
N LYS A 32 9.77 9.69 2.55
CA LYS A 32 8.37 9.96 2.15
C LYS A 32 7.59 8.65 2.07
N PHE A 33 6.28 8.69 2.33
CA PHE A 33 5.41 7.52 2.19
C PHE A 33 5.53 6.85 0.82
N GLU A 34 5.59 7.64 -0.24
CA GLU A 34 5.75 7.13 -1.59
C GLU A 34 7.04 6.34 -1.80
N GLN A 35 8.14 6.75 -1.17
CA GLN A 35 9.40 5.99 -1.21
C GLN A 35 9.28 4.70 -0.41
N ILE A 36 8.65 4.73 0.77
CA ILE A 36 8.43 3.54 1.59
C ILE A 36 7.60 2.51 0.81
N ILE A 37 6.49 2.94 0.20
CA ILE A 37 5.60 2.07 -0.58
C ILE A 37 6.33 1.48 -1.79
N LYS A 38 7.14 2.29 -2.48
CA LYS A 38 7.98 1.82 -3.61
C LYS A 38 9.03 0.81 -3.17
N ASP A 39 9.68 1.03 -2.03
CA ASP A 39 10.67 0.12 -1.43
C ASP A 39 10.04 -1.22 -1.01
N LEU A 40 8.75 -1.23 -0.68
CA LEU A 40 7.96 -2.44 -0.41
C LEU A 40 7.54 -3.21 -1.67
N GLY A 41 7.87 -2.71 -2.87
CA GLY A 41 7.57 -3.36 -4.13
C GLY A 41 6.23 -2.94 -4.76
N PHE A 42 5.44 -2.10 -4.09
CA PHE A 42 4.19 -1.58 -4.65
C PHE A 42 4.49 -0.47 -5.67
N LYS A 43 4.23 -0.76 -6.94
CA LYS A 43 4.51 0.13 -8.09
C LYS A 43 3.30 0.19 -9.02
N GLY A 44 3.26 1.21 -9.89
CA GLY A 44 2.25 1.35 -10.94
C GLY A 44 0.81 1.25 -10.42
N ASN A 45 0.00 0.43 -11.08
CA ASN A 45 -1.41 0.23 -10.78
C ASN A 45 -1.63 -0.51 -9.45
N ILE A 46 -0.75 -1.45 -9.10
CA ILE A 46 -0.79 -2.16 -7.80
C ILE A 46 -0.63 -1.15 -6.64
N LYS A 47 0.23 -0.12 -6.80
CA LYS A 47 0.32 0.97 -5.82
C LYS A 47 -1.02 1.66 -5.62
N LYS A 48 -1.69 2.05 -6.70
CA LYS A 48 -2.98 2.76 -6.64
C LYS A 48 -4.09 1.90 -6.03
N LEU A 49 -4.04 0.59 -6.30
CA LEU A 49 -5.02 -0.38 -5.85
C LEU A 49 -5.01 -0.56 -4.32
N PHE A 50 -3.81 -0.72 -3.76
CA PHE A 50 -3.61 -0.95 -2.32
C PHE A 50 -3.43 0.34 -1.52
N PHE A 51 -3.02 1.43 -2.17
CA PHE A 51 -2.78 2.74 -1.56
C PHE A 51 -3.47 3.85 -2.38
N PRO A 52 -4.81 3.94 -2.33
CA PRO A 52 -5.59 4.89 -3.12
C PRO A 52 -5.31 6.34 -2.68
N ASN A 53 -5.03 6.54 -1.40
CA ASN A 53 -4.85 7.85 -0.79
C ASN A 53 -3.45 7.95 -0.19
N ILE A 54 -2.53 8.57 -0.93
CA ILE A 54 -1.16 8.85 -0.47
C ILE A 54 -0.96 10.36 -0.42
N SER A 55 -0.54 10.86 0.73
CA SER A 55 -0.13 12.26 0.91
C SER A 55 1.21 12.32 1.63
N ILE A 56 1.77 13.52 1.77
CA ILE A 56 2.99 13.75 2.56
C ILE A 56 2.76 13.40 4.06
N LYS A 57 1.53 13.59 4.55
CA LYS A 57 1.21 13.49 5.99
C LYS A 57 0.66 12.12 6.41
N ALA A 58 -0.03 11.43 5.51
CA ALA A 58 -0.69 10.18 5.79
C ALA A 58 -0.84 9.31 4.53
N VAL A 59 -1.01 8.02 4.77
CA VAL A 59 -1.31 6.99 3.77
C VAL A 59 -2.46 6.12 4.26
N GLU A 60 -3.32 5.70 3.34
CA GLU A 60 -4.33 4.66 3.58
C GLU A 60 -3.90 3.37 2.90
N PHE A 61 -3.94 2.25 3.63
CA PHE A 61 -3.70 0.92 3.07
C PHE A 61 -4.99 0.11 3.03
N ARG A 62 -5.34 -0.45 1.88
CA ARG A 62 -6.46 -1.38 1.73
C ARG A 62 -5.97 -2.82 1.83
N SER A 63 -6.47 -3.61 2.79
CA SER A 63 -6.19 -5.06 2.85
C SER A 63 -6.82 -5.82 1.71
N GLN A 64 -8.07 -5.48 1.43
CA GLN A 64 -8.95 -6.22 0.56
C GLN A 64 -9.20 -5.39 -0.68
N VAL A 65 -8.80 -5.97 -1.80
CA VAL A 65 -9.03 -5.43 -3.12
C VAL A 65 -10.20 -6.20 -3.72
N THR A 66 -11.23 -5.49 -4.19
CA THR A 66 -12.38 -6.06 -4.88
C THR A 66 -12.21 -5.88 -6.39
N ILE A 67 -12.96 -6.64 -7.18
CA ILE A 67 -13.01 -6.50 -8.64
C ILE A 67 -13.40 -5.08 -9.03
N GLU A 68 -14.34 -4.47 -8.31
CA GLU A 68 -14.73 -3.08 -8.52
C GLU A 68 -13.57 -2.09 -8.33
N HIS A 69 -12.69 -2.31 -7.34
CA HIS A 69 -11.49 -1.49 -7.16
C HIS A 69 -10.53 -1.61 -8.35
N ILE A 70 -10.42 -2.81 -8.94
CA ILE A 70 -9.57 -3.07 -10.10
C ILE A 70 -10.12 -2.36 -11.34
N ILE A 71 -11.42 -2.48 -11.58
CA ILE A 71 -12.13 -1.79 -12.67
C ILE A 71 -11.96 -0.27 -12.53
N ASN A 72 -12.14 0.27 -11.32
CA ASN A 72 -12.06 1.70 -11.04
C ASN A 72 -10.68 2.32 -11.27
N ILE A 73 -9.60 1.53 -11.20
CA ILE A 73 -8.25 2.03 -11.51
C ILE A 73 -7.86 1.88 -12.99
N GLY A 74 -8.80 1.41 -13.83
CA GLY A 74 -8.60 1.26 -15.28
C GLY A 74 -7.65 0.11 -15.64
N LEU A 75 -7.46 -0.86 -14.74
CA LEU A 75 -6.78 -2.10 -15.06
C LEU A 75 -7.67 -2.92 -15.99
N GLN A 76 -7.36 -2.89 -17.28
CA GLN A 76 -7.98 -3.80 -18.25
C GLN A 76 -7.57 -5.24 -17.91
N ASP A 77 -8.50 -6.19 -18.06
CA ASP A 77 -8.54 -7.56 -17.53
C ASP A 77 -7.24 -8.40 -17.59
N ILE A 78 -6.28 -8.03 -18.45
CA ILE A 78 -5.04 -8.77 -18.72
C ILE A 78 -4.03 -8.66 -17.56
N GLU A 79 -3.87 -7.49 -16.91
CA GLU A 79 -2.94 -7.35 -15.77
C GLU A 79 -3.46 -8.05 -14.50
N LEU A 80 -4.79 -8.24 -14.39
CA LEU A 80 -5.41 -8.89 -13.23
C LEU A 80 -5.25 -10.42 -13.27
N ALA A 81 -5.44 -11.02 -14.44
CA ALA A 81 -5.27 -12.46 -14.64
C ALA A 81 -3.85 -12.93 -14.31
N ASP A 82 -2.83 -12.13 -14.64
CA ASP A 82 -1.43 -12.41 -14.29
C ASP A 82 -1.14 -12.29 -12.80
N PHE A 83 -1.80 -11.36 -12.10
CA PHE A 83 -1.64 -11.20 -10.65
C PHE A 83 -2.31 -12.34 -9.88
N ILE A 84 -3.53 -12.72 -10.26
CA ILE A 84 -4.28 -13.83 -9.63
C ILE A 84 -3.68 -15.19 -10.03
N GLY A 85 -3.23 -15.34 -11.28
CA GLY A 85 -2.65 -16.57 -11.81
C GLY A 85 -1.30 -16.95 -11.17
N LYS A 86 -0.54 -15.97 -10.66
CA LYS A 86 0.70 -16.21 -9.89
C LYS A 86 0.48 -16.56 -8.42
N THR A 87 -0.76 -16.53 -7.93
CA THR A 87 -1.12 -16.90 -6.54
C THR A 87 -1.73 -18.30 -6.42
N LYS A 88 -1.67 -19.13 -7.46
CA LYS A 88 -1.94 -20.56 -7.40
C LYS A 88 -0.67 -21.37 -7.21
#